data_AF-A0A925X5Y1-F1
#
_entry.id   AF-A0A925X5Y1-F1
#
_cell.length_a   1.000
_cell.length_b   1.000
_cell.length_c   1.000
_cell.angle_alpha   90.00
_cell.angle_beta   90.00
_cell.angle_gamma   90.00
#
_symmetry.space_group_name_H-M   'P 1'
#
loop_
_entity.id
_entity.type
_entity.pdbx_description
1 polymer ?
#
loop_
_entity_poly.entity_id
_entity_poly.type
_entity_poly.pdbx_seq_one_letter_code
_entity_poly.pdbx_strand_id
1 'polypeptide(L)'
;SFFSDEKLEQQFLEKLNIALEKSNFYEKHTSDWVCLDCELMPWSAKAQSLLQNQYAAVGSAAKNAIPAAVLMLEKAAKRFEESGLKDFETLSGLKEIFASKKQMIDEYIQAYQHYCWEVFDLADYTLAPFHILATENAVHTDKPHTWHLEQIADFCRFDEKFLLATPFRIVDLSNEESCKNTTDWWHQLTISGGEGMVVKPLDFITKNKKGLVQPAIKCRGKAYLQIIYGAEYYKPENLNRLKQRNVNKKRTLALQEFALGLEALHSFVKRFPLRKTHEYIFGILALESEPVDPRL
;
A
#
# COMPACT_ATOMS: atom_id res chain seq x y z
N SER A 1 19.68 -1.84 6.29
CA SER A 1 19.31 -2.77 5.23
C SER A 1 17.87 -3.25 5.45
N PHE A 2 17.21 -3.81 4.43
CA PHE A 2 15.92 -4.51 4.57
C PHE A 2 16.12 -5.85 5.27
N PHE A 3 17.11 -6.63 4.83
CA PHE A 3 17.47 -7.91 5.44
C PHE A 3 18.52 -7.70 6.53
N SER A 4 18.41 -8.44 7.63
CA SER A 4 19.44 -8.50 8.66
C SER A 4 20.52 -9.55 8.36
N ASP A 5 20.19 -10.57 7.56
CA ASP A 5 21.13 -11.57 7.04
C ASP A 5 21.68 -11.13 5.68
N GLU A 6 22.98 -10.83 5.64
CA GLU A 6 23.70 -10.43 4.43
C GLU A 6 23.72 -11.53 3.36
N LYS A 7 23.75 -12.82 3.76
CA LYS A 7 23.72 -13.91 2.77
C LYS A 7 22.38 -13.96 2.06
N LEU A 8 21.29 -13.76 2.78
CA LEU A 8 19.94 -13.69 2.22
C LEU A 8 19.82 -12.50 1.26
N GLU A 9 20.34 -11.33 1.64
CA GLU A 9 20.39 -10.14 0.78
C GLU A 9 21.14 -10.41 -0.54
N GLN A 10 22.33 -11.00 -0.47
CA GLN A 10 23.13 -11.30 -1.67
C GLN A 10 22.43 -12.32 -2.57
N GLN A 11 21.83 -13.37 -2.01
CA GLN A 11 21.08 -14.35 -2.80
C GLN A 11 19.82 -13.72 -3.45
N PHE A 12 19.16 -12.80 -2.76
CA PHE A 12 18.04 -12.04 -3.31
C PHE A 12 18.47 -11.19 -4.50
N LEU A 13 19.57 -10.45 -4.37
CA LEU A 13 20.12 -9.60 -5.43
C LEU A 13 20.61 -10.43 -6.62
N GLU A 14 21.28 -11.56 -6.38
CA GLU A 14 21.72 -12.48 -7.43
C GLU A 14 20.54 -13.01 -8.25
N LYS A 15 19.44 -13.37 -7.58
CA LYS A 15 18.22 -13.86 -8.24
C LYS A 15 17.60 -12.80 -9.15
N LEU A 16 17.58 -11.54 -8.71
CA LEU A 16 17.16 -10.41 -9.54
C LEU A 16 18.13 -10.18 -10.71
N ASN A 17 19.44 -10.23 -10.47
CA ASN A 17 20.46 -10.04 -11.48
C ASN A 17 20.35 -11.07 -12.61
N ILE A 18 20.14 -12.35 -12.28
CA ILE A 18 19.92 -13.43 -13.27
C ILE A 18 18.74 -13.12 -14.20
N ALA A 19 17.65 -12.56 -13.67
CA ALA A 19 16.49 -12.18 -14.49
C ALA A 19 16.81 -11.01 -15.43
N LEU A 20 17.55 -10.00 -14.93
CA LEU A 20 18.00 -8.86 -15.72
C LEU A 20 18.95 -9.30 -16.85
N GLU A 21 19.94 -10.14 -16.56
CA GLU A 21 20.87 -10.70 -17.55
C GLU A 21 20.15 -11.52 -18.63
N LYS A 22 19.25 -12.43 -18.24
CA LYS A 22 18.49 -13.24 -19.20
C LYS A 22 17.59 -12.40 -20.11
N SER A 23 17.17 -11.23 -19.64
CA SER A 23 16.39 -10.28 -20.43
C SER A 23 17.24 -9.38 -21.33
N ASN A 24 18.58 -9.50 -21.29
CA ASN A 24 19.55 -8.57 -21.90
C ASN A 24 19.32 -7.10 -21.46
N PHE A 25 18.94 -6.89 -20.20
CA PHE A 25 18.60 -5.57 -19.68
C PHE A 25 19.79 -4.60 -19.78
N TYR A 26 20.97 -5.09 -19.38
CA TYR A 26 22.20 -4.31 -19.30
C TYR A 26 22.68 -3.83 -20.68
N GLU A 27 22.60 -4.69 -21.70
CA GLU A 27 22.92 -4.34 -23.08
C GLU A 27 21.91 -3.34 -23.65
N LYS A 28 20.60 -3.59 -23.43
CA LYS A 28 19.52 -2.68 -23.88
C LYS A 28 19.68 -1.27 -23.33
N HIS A 29 20.17 -1.13 -22.10
CA HIS A 29 20.33 0.15 -21.42
C HIS A 29 21.77 0.67 -21.42
N THR A 30 22.74 -0.07 -22.00
CA THR A 30 24.18 0.25 -21.98
C THR A 30 24.66 0.60 -20.56
N SER A 31 24.38 -0.30 -19.62
CA SER A 31 24.62 -0.08 -18.18
C SER A 31 25.07 -1.38 -17.51
N ASP A 32 25.93 -1.28 -16.51
CA ASP A 32 26.37 -2.39 -15.64
C ASP A 32 25.70 -2.36 -14.25
N TRP A 33 24.80 -1.40 -14.03
CA TRP A 33 23.97 -1.30 -12.82
C TRP A 33 22.56 -0.81 -13.12
N VAL A 34 21.65 -0.97 -12.15
CA VAL A 34 20.30 -0.42 -12.19
C VAL A 34 19.82 -0.05 -10.79
N CYS A 35 19.08 1.05 -10.69
CA CYS A 35 18.32 1.42 -9.50
C CYS A 35 16.82 1.23 -9.77
N LEU A 36 16.17 0.36 -9.01
CA LEU A 36 14.74 0.06 -9.11
C LEU A 36 13.99 0.58 -7.88
N ASP A 37 12.76 1.06 -8.10
CA ASP A 37 11.78 1.29 -7.04
C ASP A 37 10.77 0.13 -7.04
N CYS A 38 10.57 -0.49 -5.87
CA CYS A 38 9.91 -1.78 -5.74
C CYS A 38 9.07 -1.89 -4.47
N GLU A 39 8.04 -2.74 -4.54
CA GLU A 39 7.36 -3.28 -3.36
C GLU A 39 7.90 -4.70 -3.09
N LEU A 40 8.19 -5.02 -1.82
CA LEU A 40 8.65 -6.34 -1.41
C LEU A 40 7.64 -6.97 -0.45
N MET A 41 7.07 -8.10 -0.84
CA MET A 41 6.05 -8.83 -0.10
C MET A 41 6.62 -10.13 0.50
N PRO A 42 6.08 -10.62 1.63
CA PRO A 42 4.92 -10.09 2.38
C PRO A 42 5.21 -8.93 3.31
N TRP A 43 4.13 -8.27 3.77
CA TRP A 43 4.22 -7.28 4.84
C TRP A 43 4.76 -7.87 6.15
N SER A 44 4.40 -9.13 6.45
CA SER A 44 4.86 -9.85 7.65
C SER A 44 6.38 -9.98 7.74
N ALA A 45 7.12 -9.94 6.62
CA ALA A 45 8.57 -10.02 6.63
C ALA A 45 9.25 -8.87 7.38
N LYS A 46 8.63 -7.69 7.43
CA LYS A 46 9.18 -6.50 8.12
C LYS A 46 8.28 -5.95 9.22
N ALA A 47 6.97 -6.21 9.14
CA ALA A 47 5.97 -5.63 10.03
C ALA A 47 5.43 -6.60 11.08
N GLN A 48 6.12 -7.72 11.37
CA GLN A 48 5.64 -8.73 12.32
C GLN A 48 5.26 -8.16 13.70
N SER A 49 6.09 -7.27 14.27
CA SER A 49 5.79 -6.59 15.54
C SER A 49 4.54 -5.71 15.46
N LEU A 50 4.34 -4.99 14.36
CA LEU A 50 3.15 -4.15 14.17
C LEU A 50 1.89 -5.01 14.05
N LEU A 51 1.96 -6.10 13.28
CA LEU A 51 0.89 -7.08 13.14
C LEU A 51 0.50 -7.69 14.49
N GLN A 52 1.48 -8.15 15.28
CA GLN A 52 1.23 -8.78 16.58
C GLN A 52 0.71 -7.79 17.62
N ASN A 53 1.38 -6.65 17.78
CA ASN A 53 1.14 -5.75 18.91
C ASN A 53 -0.01 -4.76 18.68
N GLN A 54 -0.37 -4.47 17.42
CA GLN A 54 -1.46 -3.53 17.11
C GLN A 54 -2.65 -4.27 16.51
N TYR A 55 -2.50 -4.92 15.36
CA TYR A 55 -3.66 -5.44 14.63
C TYR A 55 -4.24 -6.72 15.24
N ALA A 56 -3.39 -7.71 15.51
CA ALA A 56 -3.80 -8.97 16.11
C ALA A 56 -4.26 -8.79 17.56
N ALA A 57 -3.67 -7.84 18.30
CA ALA A 57 -4.12 -7.50 19.66
C ALA A 57 -5.57 -6.99 19.66
N VAL A 58 -5.91 -6.04 18.77
CA VAL A 58 -7.29 -5.53 18.63
C VAL A 58 -8.25 -6.62 18.17
N GLY A 59 -7.86 -7.38 17.15
CA GLY A 59 -8.66 -8.50 16.63
C GLY A 59 -8.93 -9.56 17.71
N SER A 60 -7.92 -9.95 18.47
CA SER A 60 -8.02 -10.95 19.54
C SER A 60 -8.93 -10.47 20.69
N ALA A 61 -8.73 -9.23 21.17
CA ALA A 61 -9.56 -8.67 22.23
C ALA A 61 -11.04 -8.63 21.81
N ALA A 62 -11.32 -8.13 20.60
CA ALA A 62 -12.69 -8.01 20.10
C ALA A 62 -13.34 -9.38 19.83
N LYS A 63 -12.59 -10.34 19.26
CA LYS A 63 -13.06 -11.71 18.99
C LYS A 63 -13.45 -12.46 20.26
N ASN A 64 -12.82 -12.17 21.39
CA ASN A 64 -13.16 -12.78 22.68
C ASN A 64 -14.29 -12.03 23.41
N ALA A 65 -14.32 -10.70 23.36
CA ALA A 65 -15.29 -9.91 24.13
C ALA A 65 -16.68 -9.83 23.47
N ILE A 66 -16.75 -9.65 22.14
CA ILE A 66 -18.02 -9.39 21.45
C ILE A 66 -18.97 -10.59 21.50
N PRO A 67 -18.54 -11.84 21.24
CA PRO A 67 -19.45 -12.99 21.34
C PRO A 67 -20.05 -13.16 22.73
N ALA A 68 -19.27 -12.91 23.79
CA ALA A 68 -19.75 -12.95 25.17
C ALA A 68 -20.81 -11.87 25.43
N ALA A 69 -20.59 -10.64 24.94
CA ALA A 69 -21.55 -9.55 25.05
C ALA A 69 -22.86 -9.85 24.29
N VAL A 70 -22.77 -10.36 23.06
CA VAL A 70 -23.93 -10.78 22.26
C VAL A 70 -24.75 -11.83 23.01
N LEU A 71 -24.10 -12.87 23.56
CA LEU A 71 -24.78 -13.92 24.32
C LEU A 71 -25.49 -13.38 25.57
N MET A 72 -24.89 -12.43 26.29
CA MET A 72 -25.53 -11.81 27.45
C MET A 72 -26.72 -10.94 27.06
N LEU A 73 -26.62 -10.18 25.96
CA LEU A 73 -27.71 -9.37 25.43
C LEU A 73 -28.88 -10.25 24.97
N GLU A 74 -28.61 -11.40 24.35
CA GLU A 74 -29.64 -12.37 23.97
C GLU A 74 -30.39 -12.94 25.19
N LYS A 75 -29.66 -13.31 26.24
CA LYS A 75 -30.26 -13.78 27.50
C LYS A 75 -31.09 -12.70 28.18
N ALA A 76 -30.60 -11.46 28.18
CA ALA A 76 -31.34 -10.33 28.71
C ALA A 76 -32.62 -10.08 27.90
N ALA A 77 -32.53 -10.06 26.56
CA ALA A 77 -33.68 -9.83 25.68
C ALA A 77 -34.80 -10.81 25.92
N LYS A 78 -34.47 -12.11 26.04
CA LYS A 78 -35.45 -13.15 26.35
C LYS A 78 -36.17 -12.92 27.69
N ARG A 79 -35.42 -12.57 28.74
CA ARG A 79 -36.02 -12.27 30.07
C ARG A 79 -36.91 -11.04 30.05
N PHE A 80 -36.51 -10.01 29.30
CA PHE A 80 -37.28 -8.78 29.17
C PHE A 80 -38.60 -9.01 28.42
N GLU A 81 -38.55 -9.78 27.34
CA GLU A 81 -39.73 -10.23 26.58
C GLU A 81 -40.73 -10.98 27.48
N GLU A 82 -40.24 -11.91 28.28
CA GLU A 82 -41.04 -12.67 29.25
C GLU A 82 -41.64 -11.78 30.37
N SER A 83 -41.00 -10.65 30.70
CA SER A 83 -41.40 -9.75 31.79
C SER A 83 -42.32 -8.58 31.37
N GLY A 84 -42.48 -8.31 30.07
CA GLY A 84 -43.31 -7.21 29.56
C GLY A 84 -42.80 -5.79 29.84
N LEU A 85 -41.50 -5.62 30.13
CA LEU A 85 -40.89 -4.33 30.43
C LEU A 85 -40.73 -3.44 29.18
N LYS A 86 -40.88 -2.11 29.36
CA LYS A 86 -40.88 -1.12 28.26
C LYS A 86 -39.51 -0.88 27.58
N ASP A 87 -38.41 -1.28 28.21
CA ASP A 87 -37.05 -1.04 27.69
C ASP A 87 -36.58 -2.07 26.64
N PHE A 88 -37.45 -2.98 26.22
CA PHE A 88 -37.14 -4.02 25.25
C PHE A 88 -36.58 -3.47 23.92
N GLU A 89 -37.10 -2.34 23.44
CA GLU A 89 -36.60 -1.69 22.21
C GLU A 89 -35.14 -1.24 22.33
N THR A 90 -34.77 -0.65 23.48
CA THR A 90 -33.38 -0.24 23.75
C THR A 90 -32.45 -1.45 23.79
N LEU A 91 -32.90 -2.54 24.41
CA LEU A 91 -32.13 -3.79 24.51
C LEU A 91 -31.98 -4.51 23.16
N SER A 92 -33.03 -4.50 22.33
CA SER A 92 -33.00 -5.01 20.96
C SER A 92 -32.02 -4.20 20.11
N GLY A 93 -32.06 -2.87 20.21
CA GLY A 93 -31.10 -1.99 19.54
C GLY A 93 -29.65 -2.28 19.95
N LEU A 94 -29.38 -2.52 21.23
CA LEU A 94 -28.04 -2.92 21.70
C LEU A 94 -27.60 -4.27 21.13
N LYS A 95 -28.50 -5.25 21.07
CA LYS A 95 -28.21 -6.56 20.47
C LYS A 95 -27.81 -6.42 19.00
N GLU A 96 -28.55 -5.65 18.22
CA GLU A 96 -28.24 -5.40 16.80
C GLU A 96 -26.89 -4.69 16.61
N ILE A 97 -26.58 -3.70 17.46
CA ILE A 97 -25.28 -3.01 17.44
C ILE A 97 -24.13 -4.00 17.66
N PHE A 98 -24.23 -4.89 18.65
CA PHE A 98 -23.17 -5.86 18.96
C PHE A 98 -23.07 -6.99 17.92
N ALA A 99 -24.20 -7.43 17.35
CA ALA A 99 -24.20 -8.38 16.24
C ALA A 99 -23.48 -7.79 15.01
N SER A 100 -23.76 -6.52 14.69
CA SER A 100 -23.09 -5.81 13.60
C SER A 100 -21.58 -5.65 13.88
N LYS A 101 -21.19 -5.28 15.11
CA LYS A 101 -19.77 -5.19 15.52
C LYS A 101 -19.02 -6.51 15.32
N LYS A 102 -19.65 -7.65 15.63
CA LYS A 102 -19.06 -8.98 15.42
C LYS A 102 -18.64 -9.17 13.96
N GLN A 103 -19.55 -8.88 13.02
CA GLN A 103 -19.27 -8.99 11.59
C GLN A 103 -18.10 -8.08 11.16
N MET A 104 -18.07 -6.81 11.58
CA MET A 104 -17.00 -5.89 11.16
C MET A 104 -15.62 -6.31 11.70
N ILE A 105 -15.59 -6.94 12.87
CA ILE A 105 -14.34 -7.47 13.46
C ILE A 105 -13.87 -8.70 12.70
N ASP A 106 -14.78 -9.60 12.29
CA ASP A 106 -14.42 -10.73 11.45
C ASP A 106 -13.84 -10.26 10.11
N GLU A 107 -14.46 -9.24 9.48
CA GLU A 107 -13.96 -8.58 8.25
C GLU A 107 -12.58 -7.93 8.47
N TYR A 108 -12.39 -7.20 9.58
CA TYR A 108 -11.11 -6.61 9.95
C TYR A 108 -10.00 -7.64 10.12
N ILE A 109 -10.31 -8.77 10.78
CA ILE A 109 -9.36 -9.86 11.01
C ILE A 109 -8.94 -10.49 9.67
N GLN A 110 -9.92 -10.78 8.82
CA GLN A 110 -9.67 -11.31 7.48
C GLN A 110 -8.80 -10.36 6.65
N ALA A 111 -9.06 -9.05 6.73
CA ALA A 111 -8.34 -8.04 5.96
C ALA A 111 -6.84 -8.04 6.27
N TYR A 112 -6.41 -7.98 7.54
CA TYR A 112 -4.97 -7.96 7.83
C TYR A 112 -4.29 -9.32 7.62
N GLN A 113 -5.02 -10.43 7.82
CA GLN A 113 -4.48 -11.78 7.59
C GLN A 113 -4.07 -12.02 6.14
N HIS A 114 -4.74 -11.37 5.19
CA HIS A 114 -4.42 -11.48 3.76
C HIS A 114 -2.99 -11.03 3.42
N TYR A 115 -2.38 -10.17 4.24
CA TYR A 115 -1.03 -9.63 4.03
C TYR A 115 0.04 -10.32 4.88
N CYS A 116 -0.31 -11.44 5.53
CA CYS A 116 0.53 -12.14 6.49
C CYS A 116 0.74 -13.60 6.08
N TRP A 117 1.98 -13.97 5.72
CA TRP A 117 2.42 -15.37 5.68
C TRP A 117 3.80 -15.52 6.32
N GLU A 118 4.13 -16.74 6.71
CA GLU A 118 5.46 -17.06 7.21
C GLU A 118 6.46 -17.04 6.06
N VAL A 119 7.65 -16.51 6.32
CA VAL A 119 8.75 -16.48 5.36
C VAL A 119 9.87 -17.32 5.94
N PHE A 120 10.18 -18.43 5.28
CA PHE A 120 11.22 -19.37 5.68
C PHE A 120 12.43 -19.24 4.77
N ASP A 121 12.21 -18.98 3.47
CA ASP A 121 13.28 -18.82 2.50
C ASP A 121 12.95 -17.81 1.39
N LEU A 122 13.85 -17.69 0.39
CA LEU A 122 13.73 -16.75 -0.72
C LEU A 122 12.49 -16.98 -1.60
N ALA A 123 11.95 -18.19 -1.65
CA ALA A 123 10.80 -18.51 -2.46
C ALA A 123 9.49 -17.95 -1.89
N ASP A 124 9.49 -17.56 -0.61
CA ASP A 124 8.33 -16.95 0.06
C ASP A 124 8.24 -15.44 -0.17
N TYR A 125 9.27 -14.84 -0.79
CA TYR A 125 9.28 -13.42 -1.16
C TYR A 125 8.76 -13.21 -2.58
N THR A 126 8.05 -12.10 -2.76
CA THR A 126 7.69 -11.58 -4.07
C THR A 126 8.13 -10.13 -4.19
N LEU A 127 8.92 -9.82 -5.22
CA LEU A 127 9.34 -8.46 -5.55
C LEU A 127 8.50 -7.94 -6.71
N ALA A 128 7.87 -6.78 -6.53
CA ALA A 128 7.13 -6.08 -7.57
C ALA A 128 7.79 -4.72 -7.88
N PRO A 129 8.74 -4.66 -8.83
CA PRO A 129 9.26 -3.39 -9.31
C PRO A 129 8.17 -2.58 -10.00
N PHE A 130 8.21 -1.26 -9.86
CA PHE A 130 7.26 -0.37 -10.54
C PHE A 130 7.91 0.88 -11.15
N HIS A 131 9.18 1.17 -10.84
CA HIS A 131 9.98 2.15 -11.56
C HIS A 131 11.40 1.63 -11.81
N ILE A 132 11.91 1.89 -13.01
CA ILE A 132 13.35 1.87 -13.31
C ILE A 132 13.80 3.31 -13.11
N LEU A 133 14.45 3.62 -11.99
CA LEU A 133 14.78 4.99 -11.61
C LEU A 133 15.99 5.51 -12.39
N ALA A 134 17.07 4.73 -12.41
CA ALA A 134 18.32 5.14 -13.04
C ALA A 134 19.15 3.94 -13.52
N THR A 135 19.92 4.19 -14.57
CA THR A 135 20.99 3.35 -15.09
C THR A 135 22.19 4.24 -15.41
N GLU A 136 23.27 3.67 -15.94
CA GLU A 136 24.44 4.43 -16.33
C GLU A 136 24.06 5.63 -17.22
N ASN A 137 24.54 6.81 -16.84
CA ASN A 137 24.29 8.11 -17.50
C ASN A 137 22.82 8.56 -17.65
N ALA A 138 21.82 7.85 -17.10
CA ALA A 138 20.41 8.19 -17.28
C ALA A 138 19.57 8.08 -15.98
N VAL A 139 18.72 9.08 -15.75
CA VAL A 139 17.57 9.00 -14.84
C VAL A 139 16.33 8.95 -15.72
N HIS A 140 15.52 7.90 -15.61
CA HIS A 140 14.46 7.59 -16.57
C HIS A 140 13.13 8.30 -16.30
N THR A 141 13.19 9.50 -15.70
CA THR A 141 11.99 10.30 -15.41
C THR A 141 11.44 11.03 -16.65
N ASP A 142 12.12 10.90 -17.79
CA ASP A 142 11.65 11.33 -19.11
C ASP A 142 10.73 10.30 -19.76
N LYS A 143 10.65 9.08 -19.20
CA LYS A 143 9.81 8.00 -19.73
C LYS A 143 8.42 8.01 -19.09
N PRO A 144 7.35 7.67 -19.84
CA PRO A 144 6.02 7.53 -19.26
C PRO A 144 5.95 6.27 -18.38
N HIS A 145 4.99 6.21 -17.45
CA HIS A 145 4.83 5.04 -16.58
C HIS A 145 4.57 3.73 -17.34
N THR A 146 3.94 3.79 -18.52
CA THR A 146 3.75 2.62 -19.39
C THR A 146 5.08 2.00 -19.81
N TRP A 147 6.06 2.83 -20.19
CA TRP A 147 7.40 2.36 -20.53
C TRP A 147 8.04 1.63 -19.36
N HIS A 148 7.98 2.19 -18.15
CA HIS A 148 8.55 1.52 -16.96
C HIS A 148 7.92 0.15 -16.74
N LEU A 149 6.59 0.07 -16.76
CA LEU A 149 5.87 -1.18 -16.47
C LEU A 149 6.08 -2.23 -17.57
N GLU A 150 6.20 -1.82 -18.83
CA GLU A 150 6.51 -2.71 -19.95
C GLU A 150 7.95 -3.23 -19.90
N GLN A 151 8.93 -2.36 -19.62
CA GLN A 151 10.33 -2.80 -19.44
C GLN A 151 10.48 -3.73 -18.23
N ILE A 152 9.76 -3.45 -17.14
CA ILE A 152 9.75 -4.31 -15.96
C ILE A 152 9.13 -5.67 -16.26
N ALA A 153 7.99 -5.70 -16.94
CA ALA A 153 7.36 -6.96 -17.34
C ALA A 153 8.28 -7.82 -18.23
N ASP A 154 9.12 -7.19 -19.08
CA ASP A 154 10.07 -7.88 -19.94
C ASP A 154 11.10 -8.72 -19.17
N PHE A 155 11.59 -8.23 -18.01
CA PHE A 155 12.52 -9.00 -17.18
C PHE A 155 11.80 -9.85 -16.11
N CYS A 156 10.62 -9.45 -15.62
CA CYS A 156 9.85 -10.23 -14.64
C CYS A 156 9.48 -11.64 -15.16
N ARG A 157 9.24 -11.80 -16.47
CA ARG A 157 8.90 -13.10 -17.07
C ARG A 157 9.97 -14.19 -16.90
N PHE A 158 11.21 -13.81 -16.55
CA PHE A 158 12.30 -14.76 -16.37
C PHE A 158 12.32 -15.42 -14.98
N ASP A 159 11.48 -14.95 -14.04
CA ASP A 159 11.22 -15.62 -12.76
C ASP A 159 9.87 -15.17 -12.17
N GLU A 160 8.75 -15.59 -12.77
CA GLU A 160 7.39 -15.15 -12.37
C GLU A 160 6.96 -15.58 -10.96
N LYS A 161 7.70 -16.49 -10.33
CA LYS A 161 7.45 -16.86 -8.92
C LYS A 161 8.00 -15.82 -7.95
N PHE A 162 9.14 -15.23 -8.30
CA PHE A 162 9.84 -14.24 -7.48
C PHE A 162 9.53 -12.80 -7.89
N LEU A 163 9.36 -12.56 -9.19
CA LEU A 163 9.13 -11.26 -9.79
C LEU A 163 7.68 -11.13 -10.24
N LEU A 164 7.01 -10.10 -9.73
CA LEU A 164 5.64 -9.79 -10.10
C LEU A 164 5.60 -8.57 -11.02
N ALA A 165 5.19 -8.78 -12.27
CA ALA A 165 4.83 -7.69 -13.16
C ALA A 165 3.53 -7.04 -12.68
N THR A 166 3.55 -5.73 -12.43
CA THR A 166 2.39 -5.01 -11.90
C THR A 166 1.30 -4.84 -12.97
N PRO A 167 0.08 -5.38 -12.79
CA PRO A 167 -1.03 -5.12 -13.70
C PRO A 167 -1.39 -3.63 -13.71
N PHE A 168 -1.62 -3.05 -14.89
CA PHE A 168 -1.99 -1.65 -15.02
C PHE A 168 -3.04 -1.41 -16.10
N ARG A 169 -3.67 -0.24 -16.06
CA ARG A 169 -4.59 0.27 -17.08
C ARG A 169 -4.30 1.73 -17.37
N ILE A 170 -4.36 2.11 -18.63
CA ILE A 170 -4.39 3.51 -19.06
C ILE A 170 -5.85 3.96 -19.00
N VAL A 171 -6.08 5.14 -18.42
CA VAL A 171 -7.42 5.67 -18.17
C VAL A 171 -7.55 7.03 -18.83
N ASP A 172 -8.53 7.17 -19.72
CA ASP A 172 -8.91 8.46 -20.27
C ASP A 172 -9.98 9.09 -19.37
N LEU A 173 -9.58 10.09 -18.58
CA LEU A 173 -10.46 10.77 -17.63
C LEU A 173 -11.54 11.63 -18.31
N SER A 174 -11.45 11.86 -19.64
CA SER A 174 -12.48 12.53 -20.41
C SER A 174 -13.55 11.58 -20.96
N ASN A 175 -13.32 10.27 -20.86
CA ASN A 175 -14.22 9.23 -21.33
C ASN A 175 -14.91 8.54 -20.14
N GLU A 176 -16.24 8.68 -20.06
CA GLU A 176 -17.06 8.11 -18.98
C GLU A 176 -17.01 6.58 -18.94
N GLU A 177 -16.98 5.91 -20.10
CA GLU A 177 -16.87 4.46 -20.19
C GLU A 177 -15.49 3.97 -19.70
N SER A 178 -14.41 4.69 -20.03
CA SER A 178 -13.06 4.41 -19.50
C SER A 178 -13.01 4.54 -17.98
N CYS A 179 -13.63 5.58 -17.43
CA CYS A 179 -13.74 5.79 -15.98
C CYS A 179 -14.55 4.68 -15.31
N LYS A 180 -15.68 4.28 -15.90
CA LYS A 180 -16.52 3.19 -15.39
C LYS A 180 -15.77 1.86 -15.37
N ASN A 181 -15.15 1.48 -16.50
CA ASN A 181 -14.41 0.22 -16.62
C ASN A 181 -13.23 0.14 -15.63
N THR A 182 -12.56 1.26 -15.39
CA THR A 182 -11.49 1.36 -14.39
C THR A 182 -12.03 1.20 -12.97
N THR A 183 -13.17 1.81 -12.68
CA THR A 183 -13.83 1.70 -11.37
C THR A 183 -14.27 0.26 -11.10
N ASP A 184 -14.84 -0.42 -12.09
CA ASP A 184 -15.24 -1.82 -12.01
C ASP A 184 -14.02 -2.74 -11.80
N TRP A 185 -12.91 -2.48 -12.50
CA TRP A 185 -11.65 -3.20 -12.32
C TRP A 185 -11.09 -3.02 -10.89
N TRP A 186 -11.09 -1.79 -10.37
CA TRP A 186 -10.66 -1.51 -9.00
C TRP A 186 -11.56 -2.18 -7.96
N HIS A 187 -12.88 -2.21 -8.19
CA HIS A 187 -13.82 -2.94 -7.33
C HIS A 187 -13.52 -4.44 -7.30
N GLN A 188 -13.29 -5.05 -8.47
CA GLN A 188 -12.94 -6.47 -8.54
C GLN A 188 -11.63 -6.78 -7.82
N LEU A 189 -10.58 -5.96 -8.04
CA LEU A 189 -9.28 -6.10 -7.39
C LEU A 189 -9.42 -6.06 -5.86
N THR A 190 -10.16 -5.08 -5.35
CA THR A 190 -10.30 -4.87 -3.90
C THR A 190 -11.21 -5.88 -3.21
N ILE A 191 -12.24 -6.40 -3.90
CA ILE A 191 -13.06 -7.50 -3.39
C ILE A 191 -12.26 -8.81 -3.33
N SER A 192 -11.28 -8.98 -4.23
CA SER A 192 -10.41 -10.16 -4.27
C SER A 192 -9.26 -10.11 -3.25
N GLY A 193 -9.23 -9.10 -2.38
CA GLY A 193 -8.25 -8.95 -1.29
C GLY A 193 -7.16 -7.91 -1.55
N GLY A 194 -7.05 -7.37 -2.77
CA GLY A 194 -6.05 -6.36 -3.10
C GLY A 194 -6.23 -5.05 -2.32
N GLU A 195 -5.12 -4.39 -1.98
CA GLU A 195 -5.14 -3.15 -1.18
C GLU A 195 -5.91 -2.04 -1.90
N GLY A 196 -5.76 -1.95 -3.23
CA GLY A 196 -6.28 -0.86 -4.04
C GLY A 196 -5.38 -0.59 -5.24
N MET A 197 -5.31 0.67 -5.66
CA MET A 197 -4.47 1.09 -6.78
C MET A 197 -3.73 2.38 -6.48
N VAL A 198 -2.65 2.61 -7.23
CA VAL A 198 -1.94 3.88 -7.29
C VAL A 198 -2.21 4.52 -8.65
N VAL A 199 -2.85 5.69 -8.65
CA VAL A 199 -3.14 6.47 -9.85
C VAL A 199 -2.00 7.44 -10.09
N LYS A 200 -1.40 7.40 -11.27
CA LYS A 200 -0.27 8.26 -11.66
C LYS A 200 -0.62 9.02 -12.95
N PRO A 201 -0.13 10.26 -13.15
CA PRO A 201 -0.16 10.89 -14.47
C PRO A 201 0.55 10.01 -15.51
N LEU A 202 0.24 10.13 -16.81
CA LEU A 202 0.89 9.28 -17.81
C LEU A 202 2.41 9.52 -17.86
N ASP A 203 2.80 10.79 -17.87
CA ASP A 203 4.20 11.24 -17.79
C ASP A 203 4.68 11.26 -16.33
N PHE A 204 5.90 10.79 -16.10
CA PHE A 204 6.49 10.67 -14.77
C PHE A 204 6.54 12.02 -14.02
N ILE A 205 6.86 13.11 -14.74
CA ILE A 205 6.87 14.48 -14.22
C ILE A 205 5.85 15.30 -14.98
N THR A 206 4.73 15.63 -14.32
CA THR A 206 3.66 16.44 -14.91
C THR A 206 3.52 17.78 -14.21
N LYS A 207 3.41 18.87 -14.97
CA LYS A 207 3.12 20.22 -14.45
C LYS A 207 1.82 20.76 -15.04
N ASN A 208 1.10 21.55 -14.26
CA ASN A 208 -0.05 22.34 -14.72
C ASN A 208 0.16 23.82 -14.39
N LYS A 209 -0.85 24.67 -14.64
CA LYS A 209 -0.79 26.12 -14.37
C LYS A 209 -0.48 26.48 -12.90
N LYS A 210 -0.69 25.55 -11.96
CA LYS A 210 -0.46 25.72 -10.52
C LYS A 210 0.86 25.10 -10.05
N GLY A 211 1.66 24.53 -10.95
CA GLY A 211 2.96 23.92 -10.63
C GLY A 211 2.97 22.40 -10.82
N LEU A 212 3.81 21.72 -10.03
CA LEU A 212 3.98 20.28 -10.09
C LEU A 212 2.71 19.54 -9.64
N VAL A 213 2.28 18.56 -10.43
CA VAL A 213 1.16 17.67 -10.10
C VAL A 213 1.68 16.55 -9.19
N GLN A 214 0.82 16.01 -8.32
CA GLN A 214 1.17 14.84 -7.51
C GLN A 214 1.63 13.70 -8.43
N PRO A 215 2.82 13.11 -8.19
CA PRO A 215 3.34 12.03 -9.02
C PRO A 215 2.52 10.75 -8.88
N ALA A 216 1.85 10.58 -7.74
CA ALA A 216 1.02 9.41 -7.45
C ALA A 216 -0.08 9.76 -6.45
N ILE A 217 -1.24 9.12 -6.59
CA ILE A 217 -2.35 9.17 -5.63
C ILE A 217 -2.79 7.75 -5.32
N LYS A 218 -2.73 7.35 -4.06
CA LYS A 218 -3.24 6.06 -3.61
C LYS A 218 -4.77 6.08 -3.47
N CYS A 219 -5.43 5.04 -3.97
CA CYS A 219 -6.87 4.79 -3.84
C CYS A 219 -7.09 3.38 -3.29
N ARG A 220 -7.34 3.29 -1.97
CA ARG A 220 -7.37 2.05 -1.19
C ARG A 220 -8.79 1.51 -1.05
N GLY A 221 -8.95 0.19 -1.12
CA GLY A 221 -10.19 -0.55 -1.01
C GLY A 221 -10.82 -0.48 0.37
N LYS A 222 -12.13 -0.75 0.44
CA LYS A 222 -12.92 -0.68 1.67
C LYS A 222 -12.36 -1.60 2.76
N ALA A 223 -12.13 -2.88 2.43
CA ALA A 223 -11.66 -3.88 3.39
C ALA A 223 -10.29 -3.50 3.96
N TYR A 224 -9.34 -3.11 3.10
CA TYR A 224 -8.02 -2.65 3.53
C TYR A 224 -8.09 -1.44 4.49
N LEU A 225 -8.98 -0.48 4.22
CA LEU A 225 -9.14 0.69 5.08
C LEU A 225 -9.67 0.36 6.49
N GLN A 226 -10.22 -0.83 6.73
CA GLN A 226 -10.52 -1.28 8.11
C GLN A 226 -9.24 -1.48 8.92
N ILE A 227 -8.14 -1.90 8.31
CA ILE A 227 -6.83 -2.05 8.96
C ILE A 227 -6.32 -0.68 9.43
N ILE A 228 -6.56 0.35 8.61
CA ILE A 228 -6.02 1.70 8.80
C ILE A 228 -6.90 2.58 9.72
N TYR A 229 -8.22 2.57 9.50
CA TYR A 229 -9.17 3.43 10.20
C TYR A 229 -9.96 2.69 11.29
N GLY A 230 -9.77 1.38 11.44
CA GLY A 230 -10.45 0.52 12.40
C GLY A 230 -11.65 -0.22 11.82
N ALA A 231 -12.04 -1.32 12.46
CA ALA A 231 -13.09 -2.23 11.98
C ALA A 231 -14.42 -1.53 11.66
N GLU A 232 -14.81 -0.53 12.47
CA GLU A 232 -16.11 0.15 12.38
C GLU A 232 -16.08 1.44 11.55
N TYR A 233 -14.99 1.74 10.83
CA TYR A 233 -14.77 3.07 10.25
C TYR A 233 -15.85 3.52 9.26
N TYR A 234 -16.47 2.56 8.56
CA TYR A 234 -17.46 2.82 7.52
C TYR A 234 -18.88 3.02 8.05
N LYS A 235 -19.11 2.90 9.37
CA LYS A 235 -20.40 3.30 9.97
C LYS A 235 -20.67 4.78 9.70
N PRO A 236 -21.91 5.19 9.38
CA PRO A 236 -22.22 6.57 9.00
C PRO A 236 -21.66 7.64 9.96
N GLU A 237 -21.80 7.43 11.28
CA GLU A 237 -21.31 8.32 12.34
C GLU A 237 -19.78 8.42 12.40
N ASN A 238 -19.07 7.37 12.00
CA ASN A 238 -17.61 7.34 11.92
C ASN A 238 -17.13 7.96 10.60
N LEU A 239 -17.73 7.52 9.50
CA LEU A 239 -17.37 7.94 8.15
C LEU A 239 -17.59 9.44 7.94
N ASN A 240 -18.68 10.01 8.47
CA ASN A 240 -18.93 11.45 8.38
C ASN A 240 -17.84 12.28 9.06
N ARG A 241 -17.32 11.82 10.21
CA ARG A 241 -16.19 12.46 10.88
C ARG A 241 -14.89 12.28 10.09
N LEU A 242 -14.65 11.08 9.55
CA LEU A 242 -13.42 10.77 8.79
C LEU A 242 -13.34 11.48 7.42
N LYS A 243 -14.48 11.86 6.83
CA LYS A 243 -14.54 12.66 5.60
C LYS A 243 -13.92 14.06 5.79
N GLN A 244 -13.94 14.60 7.01
CA GLN A 244 -13.34 15.89 7.35
C GLN A 244 -11.81 15.78 7.54
N ARG A 245 -11.11 15.16 6.58
CA ARG A 245 -9.65 14.98 6.62
C ARG A 245 -8.93 16.02 5.77
N ASN A 246 -7.77 16.49 6.24
CA ASN A 246 -6.91 17.40 5.51
C ASN A 246 -5.69 16.66 4.94
N VAL A 247 -5.58 16.62 3.61
CA VAL A 247 -4.48 15.95 2.90
C VAL A 247 -3.39 16.90 2.43
N ASN A 248 -3.54 18.22 2.65
CA ASN A 248 -2.67 19.22 2.06
C ASN A 248 -1.23 19.15 2.60
N LYS A 249 -1.05 18.88 3.91
CA LYS A 249 0.30 18.71 4.48
C LYS A 249 1.01 17.52 3.84
N LYS A 250 0.37 16.34 3.77
CA LYS A 250 0.96 15.15 3.14
C LYS A 250 1.25 15.35 1.65
N ARG A 251 0.34 16.03 0.92
CA ARG A 251 0.56 16.40 -0.49
C ARG A 251 1.76 17.32 -0.69
N THR A 252 1.96 18.28 0.21
CA THR A 252 3.09 19.21 0.12
C THR A 252 4.40 18.49 0.39
N LEU A 253 4.46 17.71 1.48
CA LEU A 253 5.62 16.88 1.83
C LEU A 253 5.98 15.92 0.67
N ALA A 254 4.99 15.22 0.12
CA ALA A 254 5.21 14.30 -1.00
C ALA A 254 5.83 14.98 -2.24
N LEU A 255 5.47 16.22 -2.55
CA LEU A 255 6.08 16.95 -3.68
C LEU A 255 7.52 17.39 -3.36
N GLN A 256 7.80 17.76 -2.11
CA GLN A 256 9.15 18.15 -1.67
C GLN A 256 10.09 16.93 -1.65
N GLU A 257 9.64 15.82 -1.06
CA GLU A 257 10.37 14.55 -1.04
C GLU A 257 10.61 14.03 -2.46
N PHE A 258 9.60 14.08 -3.33
CA PHE A 258 9.74 13.70 -4.74
C PHE A 258 10.80 14.55 -5.44
N ALA A 259 10.75 15.88 -5.30
CA ALA A 259 11.73 16.76 -5.92
C ALA A 259 13.16 16.49 -5.41
N LEU A 260 13.35 16.28 -4.11
CA LEU A 260 14.64 15.92 -3.53
C LEU A 260 15.13 14.56 -4.04
N GLY A 261 14.23 13.57 -4.19
CA GLY A 261 14.56 12.25 -4.74
C GLY A 261 15.07 12.34 -6.17
N LEU A 262 14.43 13.17 -7.01
CA LEU A 262 14.89 13.43 -8.37
C LEU A 262 16.26 14.10 -8.41
N GLU A 263 16.48 15.12 -7.57
CA GLU A 263 17.78 15.80 -7.49
C GLU A 263 18.89 14.87 -6.97
N ALA A 264 18.58 13.96 -6.05
CA ALA A 264 19.51 12.93 -5.59
C ALA A 264 19.93 12.00 -6.74
N LEU A 265 18.96 11.45 -7.48
CA LEU A 265 19.22 10.57 -8.63
C LEU A 265 20.03 11.29 -9.71
N HIS A 266 19.64 12.50 -10.08
CA HIS A 266 20.38 13.29 -11.08
C HIS A 266 21.79 13.63 -10.60
N SER A 267 21.98 13.92 -9.32
CA SER A 267 23.29 14.23 -8.77
C SER A 267 24.22 13.02 -8.81
N PHE A 268 23.69 11.84 -8.46
CA PHE A 268 24.41 10.58 -8.53
C PHE A 268 24.82 10.24 -9.98
N VAL A 269 23.87 10.24 -10.91
CA VAL A 269 24.12 9.90 -12.32
C VAL A 269 25.10 10.86 -12.98
N LYS A 270 25.08 12.15 -12.62
CA LYS A 270 26.04 13.16 -13.10
C LYS A 270 27.41 13.09 -12.40
N ARG A 271 27.62 12.11 -11.52
CA ARG A 271 28.88 11.88 -10.79
C ARG A 271 29.33 13.07 -9.95
N PHE A 272 28.36 13.82 -9.38
CA PHE A 272 28.70 14.82 -8.37
C PHE A 272 29.26 14.16 -7.10
N PRO A 273 30.04 14.89 -6.28
CA PRO A 273 30.56 14.34 -5.02
C PRO A 273 29.44 13.77 -4.16
N LEU A 274 29.70 12.63 -3.50
CA LEU A 274 28.71 11.91 -2.67
C LEU A 274 27.98 12.82 -1.68
N ARG A 275 28.67 13.80 -1.11
CA ARG A 275 28.08 14.81 -0.20
C ARG A 275 26.88 15.52 -0.82
N LYS A 276 26.92 15.85 -2.12
CA LYS A 276 25.83 16.56 -2.81
C LYS A 276 24.60 15.68 -2.95
N THR A 277 24.78 14.42 -3.34
CA THR A 277 23.70 13.44 -3.40
C THR A 277 23.10 13.18 -2.01
N HIS A 278 23.96 13.00 -1.00
CA HIS A 278 23.54 12.78 0.38
C HIS A 278 22.78 13.97 0.98
N GLU A 279 23.11 15.21 0.62
CA GLU A 279 22.38 16.40 1.05
C GLU A 279 20.87 16.28 0.76
N TYR A 280 20.52 15.85 -0.46
CA TYR A 280 19.13 15.64 -0.85
C TYR A 280 18.48 14.44 -0.15
N ILE A 281 19.21 13.33 -0.02
CA ILE A 281 18.72 12.12 0.68
C ILE A 281 18.44 12.42 2.16
N PHE A 282 19.31 13.15 2.84
CA PHE A 282 19.08 13.58 4.23
C PHE A 282 17.92 14.57 4.34
N GLY A 283 17.71 15.40 3.32
CA GLY A 283 16.51 16.25 3.23
C GLY A 283 15.22 15.43 3.24
N ILE A 284 15.15 14.34 2.48
CA ILE A 284 13.99 13.43 2.46
C ILE A 284 13.78 12.81 3.85
N LEU A 285 14.84 12.29 4.47
CA LEU A 285 14.76 11.70 5.81
C LEU A 285 14.28 12.72 6.86
N ALA A 286 14.71 13.98 6.75
CA ALA A 286 14.27 15.05 7.63
C ALA A 286 12.77 15.36 7.43
N LEU A 287 12.30 15.41 6.19
CA LEU A 287 10.88 15.66 5.88
C LEU A 287 9.97 14.54 6.39
N GLU A 288 10.41 13.27 6.34
CA GLU A 288 9.62 12.15 6.88
C GLU A 288 9.49 12.17 8.41
N SER A 289 10.26 13.02 9.11
CA SER A 289 10.07 13.26 10.56
C SER A 289 8.96 14.25 10.88
N GLU A 290 8.42 14.97 9.87
CA GLU A 290 7.34 15.92 10.06
C GLU A 290 6.03 15.22 10.45
N PRO A 291 5.35 15.65 11.53
CA PRO A 291 4.13 15.00 11.97
C PRO A 291 3.02 15.19 10.93
N VAL A 292 2.46 14.07 10.50
CA VAL A 292 1.33 13.99 9.57
C VAL A 292 0.38 12.89 10.02
N ASP A 293 -0.88 12.95 9.61
CA ASP A 293 -1.86 11.90 9.93
C ASP A 293 -1.36 10.55 9.35
N PRO A 294 -1.04 9.56 10.20
CA PRO A 294 -0.43 8.29 9.77
C PRO A 294 -1.38 7.42 8.96
N ARG A 295 -2.66 7.80 8.87
CA ARG A 295 -3.67 7.07 8.09
C ARG A 295 -3.65 7.43 6.60
N LEU A 296 -2.91 8.46 6.19
CA LEU A 296 -2.93 9.02 4.84
C LEU A 296 -2.05 8.28 3.81
#